data_AF-A0A2J7W7J8-F1
#
_entry.id   AF-A0A2J7W7J8-F1
#
_cell.length_a   1.000
_cell.length_b   1.000
_cell.length_c   1.000
_cell.angle_alpha   90.00
_cell.angle_beta   90.00
_cell.angle_gamma   90.00
#
_symmetry.space_group_name_H-M   'P 1'
#
loop_
_entity.id
_entity.type
_entity.pdbx_description
1 polymer ?
#
loop_
_entity_poly.entity_id
_entity_poly.type
_entity_poly.pdbx_seq_one_letter_code
_entity_poly.pdbx_strand_id
1 'polypeptide(L)'
;MPPKIPSPLPTQKFVSYAQNYEDVMLWRALQQVERGFYIDVGAQSAESDSVTNSFSLRGWRGINIEPHPVYFEQLVQLRPNDVNLDVALGERSGTLTMNLIDESGLSTADAEIAGRHAAAGHTLRTHEVRMLTLAEVWQTYVPDGQPVHFLKVDVEGFERSVLAGNDWQDARPWIVLVEATLPNSQIENHEVWEPILTGAGYKHVYADGLNRFYVAEERAELAAAFKYPPNVFDGFITAPFERMQREYSRLTLDLDAMHVRASDLLQQVGALERSLHDGNERASSLQQQIGALERSLHECHRRIECAEAALVQAREREMALQDRLDAERTALGHEIEQRDQLLGQAEQRANLAEQQRNAAEQQRDAIVQSPWWRMTGPGRALLTRAPKSLRRQVRRSAKAAWWVATPWRIPARLRFIRERQRMEAQAGGDGAKPPALNLYPDRTPDRPPVPPIEALPRDVTDRPLAARWCICLLRSQPEIRARFPRALSQPEADGFIAWVREESGQRFGLSEPARSLVVSVLQEDFGNRARQYFVDRPDVRQLHPHGLSPAGQGELYNWFMQFGCSEGRLSAEEVLWLFIQVSEAPEQGGGQ
;
A
#
# COMPACT_ATOMS: atom_id res chain seq x y z
N MET A 1 2.04 -5.69 -56.06
CA MET A 1 0.83 -6.43 -56.45
C MET A 1 0.66 -7.58 -55.49
N PRO A 2 -0.49 -7.73 -54.81
CA PRO A 2 -0.71 -8.89 -53.96
C PRO A 2 -1.08 -10.08 -54.87
N PRO A 3 -0.62 -11.30 -54.58
CA PRO A 3 -1.32 -12.47 -55.08
C PRO A 3 -2.64 -12.57 -54.29
N LYS A 4 -3.75 -12.26 -54.97
CA LYS A 4 -5.09 -12.67 -54.57
C LYS A 4 -5.11 -14.20 -54.57
N ILE A 5 -5.00 -14.80 -53.39
CA ILE A 5 -5.50 -16.16 -53.19
C ILE A 5 -6.99 -16.00 -52.91
N PRO A 6 -7.88 -16.64 -53.68
CA PRO A 6 -9.30 -16.62 -53.37
C PRO A 6 -9.47 -17.38 -52.06
N SER A 7 -9.86 -16.69 -50.98
CA SER A 7 -10.42 -17.36 -49.83
C SER A 7 -11.84 -17.79 -50.22
N PRO A 8 -12.13 -19.09 -50.46
CA PRO A 8 -13.50 -19.52 -50.33
C PRO A 8 -13.90 -19.21 -48.89
N LEU A 9 -15.07 -18.58 -48.72
CA LEU A 9 -15.76 -18.54 -47.43
C LEU A 9 -15.68 -19.96 -46.83
N PRO A 10 -15.36 -20.14 -45.54
CA PRO A 10 -15.32 -21.47 -44.97
C PRO A 10 -16.68 -22.10 -45.21
N THR A 11 -16.71 -23.15 -46.05
CA THR A 11 -17.85 -24.06 -46.13
C THR A 11 -18.09 -24.51 -44.70
N GLN A 12 -19.21 -24.06 -44.13
CA GLN A 12 -19.54 -24.32 -42.73
C GLN A 12 -19.50 -25.84 -42.52
N LYS A 13 -18.59 -26.33 -41.68
CA LYS A 13 -18.41 -27.77 -41.44
C LYS A 13 -19.73 -28.38 -40.98
N PHE A 14 -19.98 -29.64 -41.35
CA PHE A 14 -21.14 -30.37 -40.82
C PHE A 14 -20.94 -30.57 -39.32
N VAL A 15 -21.93 -30.19 -38.51
CA VAL A 15 -21.89 -30.35 -37.05
C VAL A 15 -22.86 -31.47 -36.72
N SER A 16 -22.32 -32.57 -36.22
CA SER A 16 -23.10 -33.73 -35.80
C SER A 16 -23.62 -33.54 -34.38
N TYR A 17 -24.92 -33.77 -34.20
CA TYR A 17 -25.59 -33.71 -32.90
C TYR A 17 -26.03 -35.10 -32.42
N ALA A 18 -25.92 -36.12 -33.27
CA ALA A 18 -26.38 -37.47 -33.01
C ALA A 18 -25.40 -38.26 -32.12
N GLN A 19 -25.93 -39.22 -31.35
CA GLN A 19 -25.16 -40.02 -30.41
C GLN A 19 -24.13 -40.92 -31.11
N ASN A 20 -24.52 -41.56 -32.21
CA ASN A 20 -23.71 -42.55 -32.93
C ASN A 20 -23.49 -42.16 -34.40
N TYR A 21 -23.44 -40.84 -34.67
CA TYR A 21 -23.16 -40.26 -35.99
C TYR A 21 -24.17 -40.65 -37.09
N GLU A 22 -25.40 -40.95 -36.71
CA GLU A 22 -26.50 -41.30 -37.61
C GLU A 22 -26.77 -40.16 -38.60
N ASP A 23 -26.70 -38.92 -38.11
CA ASP A 23 -26.89 -37.72 -38.91
C ASP A 23 -25.77 -37.51 -39.94
N VAL A 24 -24.54 -37.94 -39.65
CA VAL A 24 -23.42 -37.95 -40.61
C VAL A 24 -23.67 -38.97 -41.72
N MET A 25 -24.15 -40.16 -41.38
CA MET A 25 -24.48 -41.19 -42.38
C MET A 25 -25.62 -40.74 -43.30
N LEU A 26 -26.68 -40.17 -42.72
CA LEU A 26 -27.78 -39.59 -43.47
C LEU A 26 -27.31 -38.42 -44.33
N TRP A 27 -26.47 -37.53 -43.80
CA TRP A 27 -25.93 -36.39 -44.54
C TRP A 27 -25.09 -36.84 -45.72
N ARG A 28 -24.23 -37.86 -45.55
CA ARG A 28 -23.44 -38.42 -46.65
C ARG A 28 -24.32 -38.89 -47.81
N ALA A 29 -25.46 -39.52 -47.51
CA ALA A 29 -26.42 -39.99 -48.51
C ALA A 29 -27.28 -38.87 -49.11
N LEU A 30 -27.60 -37.83 -48.33
CA LEU A 30 -28.66 -36.86 -48.65
C LEU A 30 -28.19 -35.42 -48.84
N GLN A 31 -26.90 -35.10 -48.69
CA GLN A 31 -26.37 -33.73 -48.79
C GLN A 31 -26.66 -32.99 -50.11
N GLN A 32 -27.06 -33.71 -51.17
CA GLN A 32 -27.49 -33.13 -52.44
C GLN A 32 -28.92 -32.56 -52.39
N VAL A 33 -29.66 -32.85 -51.32
CA VAL A 33 -31.03 -32.36 -51.10
C VAL A 33 -30.98 -31.08 -50.29
N GLU A 34 -31.40 -29.96 -50.88
CA GLU A 34 -31.33 -28.64 -50.25
C GLU A 34 -32.32 -28.47 -49.08
N ARG A 35 -33.58 -28.86 -49.28
CA ARG A 35 -34.68 -28.71 -48.30
C ARG A 35 -35.48 -30.00 -48.19
N GLY A 36 -34.87 -31.00 -47.57
CA GLY A 36 -35.51 -32.29 -47.38
C GLY A 36 -36.54 -32.30 -46.26
N PHE A 37 -37.15 -33.47 -46.08
CA PHE A 37 -38.19 -33.70 -45.09
C PHE A 37 -37.94 -34.99 -44.32
N TYR A 38 -38.08 -34.96 -42.99
CA TYR A 38 -37.89 -36.12 -42.13
C TYR A 38 -39.08 -36.37 -41.22
N ILE A 39 -39.15 -37.60 -40.70
CA ILE A 39 -40.03 -37.95 -39.58
C ILE A 39 -39.15 -38.58 -38.50
N ASP A 40 -39.27 -38.08 -37.28
CA ASP A 40 -38.48 -38.49 -36.12
C ASP A 40 -39.41 -39.01 -35.03
N VAL A 41 -39.49 -40.33 -34.90
CA VAL A 41 -40.31 -41.02 -33.90
C VAL A 41 -39.45 -41.33 -32.69
N GLY A 42 -39.78 -40.71 -31.55
CA GLY A 42 -38.92 -40.66 -30.37
C GLY A 42 -37.83 -39.61 -30.53
N ALA A 43 -38.25 -38.37 -30.80
CA ALA A 43 -37.33 -37.27 -31.11
C ALA A 43 -36.52 -36.81 -29.89
N GLN A 44 -37.02 -37.05 -28.67
CA GLN A 44 -36.37 -36.68 -27.40
C GLN A 44 -35.87 -35.22 -27.41
N SER A 45 -34.59 -34.98 -27.19
CA SER A 45 -34.03 -33.65 -27.07
C SER A 45 -33.89 -32.99 -28.43
N ALA A 46 -34.28 -31.71 -28.52
CA ALA A 46 -34.09 -30.91 -29.73
C ALA A 46 -32.62 -30.65 -30.07
N GLU A 47 -31.68 -30.90 -29.16
CA GLU A 47 -30.26 -30.57 -29.36
C GLU A 47 -29.30 -31.70 -29.04
N SER A 48 -29.52 -32.43 -27.94
CA SER A 48 -28.63 -33.51 -27.52
C SER A 48 -29.02 -34.80 -28.19
N ASP A 49 -28.04 -35.58 -28.66
CA ASP A 49 -28.26 -36.88 -29.30
C ASP A 49 -29.26 -36.85 -30.47
N SER A 50 -29.49 -35.66 -31.04
CA SER A 50 -30.52 -35.42 -32.05
C SER A 50 -30.01 -35.72 -33.46
N VAL A 51 -30.60 -36.73 -34.10
CA VAL A 51 -30.32 -37.10 -35.49
C VAL A 51 -30.79 -36.02 -36.49
N THR A 52 -31.77 -35.21 -36.10
CA THR A 52 -32.47 -34.27 -36.98
C THR A 52 -31.96 -32.83 -36.87
N ASN A 53 -31.20 -32.47 -35.82
CA ASN A 53 -30.77 -31.10 -35.56
C ASN A 53 -29.92 -30.49 -36.68
N SER A 54 -28.94 -31.26 -37.14
CA SER A 54 -28.05 -30.83 -38.21
C SER A 54 -28.82 -30.53 -39.50
N PHE A 55 -29.91 -31.26 -39.78
CA PHE A 55 -30.80 -31.02 -40.92
C PHE A 55 -31.70 -29.79 -40.70
N SER A 56 -32.35 -29.68 -39.54
CA SER A 56 -33.23 -28.56 -39.20
C SER A 56 -32.51 -27.21 -39.31
N LEU A 57 -31.28 -27.12 -38.76
CA LEU A 57 -30.42 -25.93 -38.86
C LEU A 57 -30.00 -25.58 -40.30
N ARG A 58 -30.10 -26.56 -41.22
CA ARG A 58 -29.81 -26.40 -42.65
C ARG A 58 -31.05 -26.16 -43.49
N GLY A 59 -32.18 -25.86 -42.86
CA GLY A 59 -33.41 -25.47 -43.54
C GLY A 59 -34.29 -26.65 -43.96
N TRP A 60 -33.97 -27.87 -43.52
CA TRP A 60 -34.90 -28.99 -43.61
C TRP A 60 -36.09 -28.75 -42.68
N ARG A 61 -37.16 -29.50 -42.91
CA ARG A 61 -38.38 -29.49 -42.11
C ARG A 61 -38.74 -30.92 -41.77
N GLY A 62 -39.46 -31.14 -40.69
CA GLY A 62 -39.93 -32.48 -40.41
C GLY A 62 -41.05 -32.53 -39.39
N ILE A 63 -41.33 -33.76 -39.00
CA ILE A 63 -42.28 -34.08 -37.94
C ILE A 63 -41.49 -34.73 -36.81
N ASN A 64 -41.49 -34.12 -35.63
CA ASN A 64 -40.93 -34.67 -34.41
C ASN A 64 -42.08 -35.22 -33.56
N ILE A 65 -42.01 -36.49 -33.17
CA ILE A 65 -43.00 -37.15 -32.31
C ILE A 65 -42.33 -37.50 -31.00
N GLU A 66 -42.82 -36.90 -29.91
CA GLU A 66 -42.25 -37.05 -28.58
C GLU A 66 -43.34 -36.94 -27.50
N PRO A 67 -43.73 -38.04 -26.85
CA PRO A 67 -44.77 -38.04 -25.82
C PRO A 67 -44.33 -37.50 -24.45
N HIS A 68 -43.02 -37.37 -24.18
CA HIS A 68 -42.53 -36.86 -22.90
C HIS A 68 -42.71 -35.34 -22.81
N PRO A 69 -43.49 -34.80 -21.85
CA PRO A 69 -43.87 -33.38 -21.84
C PRO A 69 -42.69 -32.39 -21.86
N VAL A 70 -41.62 -32.69 -21.12
CA VAL A 70 -40.43 -31.82 -21.04
C VAL A 70 -39.70 -31.73 -22.39
N TYR A 71 -39.54 -32.85 -23.08
CA TYR A 71 -38.85 -32.89 -24.37
C TYR A 71 -39.73 -32.34 -25.49
N PHE A 72 -41.04 -32.60 -25.44
CA PHE A 72 -42.01 -31.95 -26.32
C PHE A 72 -41.97 -30.42 -26.21
N GLU A 73 -41.99 -29.86 -25.00
CA GLU A 73 -41.89 -28.41 -24.80
C GLU A 73 -40.56 -27.86 -25.34
N GLN A 74 -39.45 -28.58 -25.14
CA GLN A 74 -38.16 -28.23 -25.71
C GLN A 74 -38.19 -28.20 -27.25
N LEU A 75 -38.78 -29.23 -27.89
CA LEU A 75 -38.95 -29.29 -29.33
C LEU A 75 -39.79 -28.13 -29.85
N VAL A 76 -40.94 -27.81 -29.23
CA VAL A 76 -41.77 -26.67 -29.64
C VAL A 76 -40.98 -25.34 -29.59
N GLN A 77 -40.13 -25.16 -28.57
CA GLN A 77 -39.34 -23.94 -28.41
C GLN A 77 -38.18 -23.83 -29.40
N LEU A 78 -37.44 -24.92 -29.63
CA LEU A 78 -36.19 -24.94 -30.39
C LEU A 78 -36.37 -25.39 -31.85
N ARG A 79 -37.51 -26.01 -32.18
CA ARG A 79 -37.92 -26.47 -33.52
C ARG A 79 -39.21 -25.81 -33.99
N PRO A 80 -39.31 -24.47 -34.02
CA PRO A 80 -40.56 -23.77 -34.39
C PRO A 80 -40.96 -23.96 -35.86
N ASN A 81 -40.04 -24.46 -36.69
CA ASN A 81 -40.27 -24.71 -38.11
C ASN A 81 -40.73 -26.15 -38.40
N ASP A 82 -40.61 -27.06 -37.43
CA ASP A 82 -41.06 -28.44 -37.55
C ASP A 82 -42.47 -28.59 -36.99
N VAL A 83 -43.14 -29.67 -37.38
CA VAL A 83 -44.36 -30.11 -36.71
C VAL A 83 -43.94 -30.94 -35.50
N ASN A 84 -44.20 -30.45 -34.29
CA ASN A 84 -43.90 -31.17 -33.06
C ASN A 84 -45.20 -31.74 -32.48
N LEU A 85 -45.24 -33.04 -32.19
CA LEU A 85 -46.43 -33.76 -31.74
C LEU A 85 -46.19 -34.45 -30.38
N ASP A 86 -47.09 -34.21 -29.42
CA ASP A 86 -47.13 -34.79 -28.08
C ASP A 86 -47.93 -36.11 -28.05
N VAL A 87 -47.55 -37.04 -28.93
CA VAL A 87 -48.25 -38.33 -29.09
C VAL A 87 -47.26 -39.50 -29.09
N ALA A 88 -47.75 -40.69 -28.77
CA ALA A 88 -47.05 -41.93 -29.06
C ALA A 88 -47.51 -42.51 -30.41
N LEU A 89 -46.68 -43.32 -31.06
CA LEU A 89 -47.08 -44.08 -32.25
C LEU A 89 -47.22 -45.57 -31.94
N GLY A 90 -48.20 -46.22 -32.58
CA GLY A 90 -48.40 -47.65 -32.47
C GLY A 90 -49.23 -48.22 -33.63
N GLU A 91 -49.67 -49.48 -33.49
CA GLU A 91 -50.39 -50.20 -34.55
C GLU A 91 -51.79 -49.64 -34.84
N ARG A 92 -52.40 -49.00 -33.84
CA ARG A 92 -53.77 -48.47 -33.88
C ARG A 92 -53.83 -47.20 -33.05
N SER A 93 -54.70 -46.27 -33.43
CA SER A 93 -54.96 -45.07 -32.64
C SER A 93 -55.73 -45.40 -31.34
N GLY A 94 -55.47 -44.62 -30.29
CA GLY A 94 -56.06 -44.84 -28.97
C GLY A 94 -55.35 -44.04 -27.89
N THR A 95 -55.27 -44.63 -26.70
CA THR A 95 -54.51 -44.11 -25.56
C THR A 95 -53.50 -45.16 -25.11
N LEU A 96 -52.33 -44.72 -24.67
CA LEU A 96 -51.24 -45.56 -24.20
C LEU A 96 -50.71 -45.04 -22.87
N THR A 97 -50.40 -45.94 -21.95
CA THR A 97 -49.69 -45.60 -20.71
C THR A 97 -48.18 -45.61 -20.99
N MET A 98 -47.54 -44.45 -20.90
CA MET A 98 -46.09 -44.30 -20.95
C MET A 98 -45.49 -44.32 -19.54
N ASN A 99 -44.33 -44.96 -19.39
CA ASN A 99 -43.51 -44.90 -18.18
C ASN A 99 -42.37 -43.92 -18.42
N LEU A 100 -42.51 -42.70 -17.89
CA LEU A 100 -41.55 -41.62 -18.08
C LEU A 100 -40.41 -41.73 -17.06
N ILE A 101 -39.18 -41.54 -17.53
CA ILE A 101 -37.97 -41.39 -16.73
C ILE A 101 -37.37 -40.02 -17.04
N ASP A 102 -37.52 -39.10 -16.09
CA ASP A 102 -37.04 -37.72 -16.24
C ASP A 102 -35.51 -37.71 -16.48
N GLU A 103 -35.05 -36.74 -17.27
CA GLU A 103 -33.63 -36.52 -17.61
C GLU A 103 -32.92 -37.72 -18.29
N SER A 104 -33.67 -38.61 -18.95
CA SER A 104 -33.12 -39.73 -19.72
C SER A 104 -33.81 -39.90 -21.09
N GLY A 105 -33.25 -40.77 -21.95
CA GLY A 105 -33.90 -41.26 -23.18
C GLY A 105 -34.81 -42.48 -22.96
N LEU A 106 -34.77 -43.09 -21.77
CA LEU A 106 -35.25 -44.46 -21.49
C LEU A 106 -36.75 -44.58 -21.23
N SER A 107 -37.55 -43.58 -21.63
CA SER A 107 -38.99 -43.61 -21.39
C SER A 107 -39.66 -44.60 -22.32
N THR A 108 -40.46 -45.53 -21.79
CA THR A 108 -41.00 -46.65 -22.58
C THR A 108 -42.49 -46.91 -22.34
N ALA A 109 -43.17 -47.42 -23.37
CA ALA A 109 -44.53 -47.96 -23.28
C ALA A 109 -44.55 -49.46 -22.94
N ASP A 110 -43.40 -50.14 -23.02
CA ASP A 110 -43.31 -51.57 -22.78
C ASP A 110 -43.21 -51.86 -21.27
N ALA A 111 -44.13 -52.69 -20.77
CA ALA A 111 -44.24 -52.99 -19.35
C ALA A 111 -43.06 -53.83 -18.82
N GLU A 112 -42.46 -54.70 -19.63
CA GLU A 112 -41.31 -55.51 -19.23
C GLU A 112 -40.03 -54.65 -19.16
N ILE A 113 -39.86 -53.73 -20.11
CA ILE A 113 -38.77 -52.77 -20.12
C ILE A 113 -38.90 -51.80 -18.93
N ALA A 114 -40.10 -51.27 -18.68
CA ALA A 114 -40.36 -50.44 -17.50
C ALA A 114 -40.02 -51.18 -16.20
N GLY A 115 -40.43 -52.46 -16.08
CA GLY A 115 -40.07 -53.31 -14.94
C GLY A 115 -38.55 -53.46 -14.74
N ARG A 116 -37.79 -53.60 -15.84
CA ARG A 116 -36.32 -53.64 -15.80
C ARG A 116 -35.71 -52.32 -15.36
N HIS A 117 -36.20 -51.17 -15.84
CA HIS A 117 -35.71 -49.86 -15.40
C HIS A 117 -35.99 -49.60 -13.92
N ALA A 118 -37.18 -49.96 -13.42
CA ALA A 118 -37.50 -49.89 -12.00
C ALA A 118 -36.54 -50.75 -11.16
N ALA A 119 -36.26 -51.99 -11.61
CA ALA A 119 -35.31 -52.88 -10.95
C ALA A 119 -33.86 -52.36 -10.97
N ALA A 120 -33.50 -51.57 -11.99
CA ALA A 120 -32.22 -50.88 -12.11
C ALA A 120 -32.13 -49.58 -11.29
N GLY A 121 -33.20 -49.18 -10.59
CA GLY A 121 -33.23 -48.04 -9.67
C GLY A 121 -33.77 -46.74 -10.27
N HIS A 122 -34.36 -46.76 -11.46
CA HIS A 122 -35.00 -45.59 -12.04
C HIS A 122 -36.37 -45.30 -11.40
N THR A 123 -36.68 -44.02 -11.21
CA THR A 123 -38.01 -43.56 -10.81
C THR A 123 -38.90 -43.47 -12.04
N LEU A 124 -40.02 -44.20 -12.04
CA LEU A 124 -40.99 -44.19 -13.12
C LEU A 124 -42.18 -43.30 -12.78
N ARG A 125 -42.57 -42.45 -13.72
CA ARG A 125 -43.83 -41.69 -13.67
C ARG A 125 -44.73 -42.14 -14.81
N THR A 126 -45.90 -42.70 -14.48
CA THR A 126 -46.89 -43.09 -15.48
C THR A 126 -47.58 -41.87 -16.07
N HIS A 127 -47.72 -41.83 -17.39
CA HIS A 127 -48.38 -40.75 -18.11
C HIS A 127 -49.25 -41.31 -19.23
N GLU A 128 -50.54 -40.98 -19.23
CA GLU A 128 -51.44 -41.33 -20.33
C GLU A 128 -51.21 -40.39 -21.51
N VAL A 129 -50.91 -40.95 -22.67
CA VAL A 129 -50.68 -40.18 -23.90
C VAL A 129 -51.58 -40.66 -25.02
N ARG A 130 -51.96 -39.74 -25.90
CA ARG A 130 -52.67 -40.09 -27.11
C ARG A 130 -51.74 -40.91 -28.01
N MET A 131 -52.26 -42.00 -28.55
CA MET A 131 -51.57 -42.84 -29.52
C MET A 131 -52.19 -42.66 -30.90
N LEU A 132 -51.36 -42.48 -31.92
CA LEU A 132 -51.72 -42.45 -33.33
C LEU A 132 -50.99 -43.55 -34.10
N THR A 133 -51.39 -43.80 -35.34
CA THR A 133 -50.59 -44.62 -36.25
C THR A 133 -49.65 -43.74 -37.07
N LEU A 134 -48.53 -44.31 -37.55
CA LEU A 134 -47.61 -43.58 -38.42
C LEU A 134 -48.31 -43.18 -39.74
N ALA A 135 -49.23 -44.00 -40.24
CA ALA A 135 -50.04 -43.68 -41.40
C ALA A 135 -50.94 -42.45 -41.18
N GLU A 136 -51.57 -42.32 -40.01
CA GLU A 136 -52.38 -41.14 -39.67
C GLU A 136 -51.54 -39.86 -39.61
N VAL A 137 -50.36 -39.94 -38.98
CA VAL A 137 -49.42 -38.81 -38.92
C VAL A 137 -48.97 -38.41 -40.32
N TRP A 138 -48.63 -39.40 -41.16
CA TRP A 138 -48.25 -39.15 -42.54
C TRP A 138 -49.34 -38.41 -43.31
N GLN A 139 -50.56 -38.96 -43.32
CA GLN A 139 -51.70 -38.39 -44.06
C GLN A 139 -52.08 -36.98 -43.58
N THR A 140 -51.87 -36.68 -42.30
CA THR A 140 -52.29 -35.40 -41.71
C THR A 140 -51.23 -34.31 -41.90
N TYR A 141 -49.95 -34.65 -41.79
CA TYR A 141 -48.89 -33.66 -41.62
C TYR A 141 -47.82 -33.66 -42.72
N VAL A 142 -47.72 -34.72 -43.54
CA VAL A 142 -46.83 -34.73 -44.71
C VAL A 142 -47.56 -34.03 -45.87
N PRO A 143 -47.04 -32.92 -46.42
CA PRO A 143 -47.68 -32.25 -47.54
C PRO A 143 -47.79 -33.14 -48.77
N ASP A 144 -48.86 -32.98 -49.55
CA ASP A 144 -49.07 -33.72 -50.79
C ASP A 144 -47.87 -33.61 -51.74
N GLY A 145 -47.32 -34.76 -52.14
CA GLY A 145 -46.17 -34.85 -53.04
C GLY A 145 -44.82 -34.51 -52.39
N GLN A 146 -44.76 -34.23 -51.09
CA GLN A 146 -43.50 -34.02 -50.36
C GLN A 146 -42.79 -35.37 -50.13
N PRO A 147 -41.57 -35.59 -50.67
CA PRO A 147 -40.81 -36.78 -50.34
C PRO A 147 -40.34 -36.73 -48.88
N VAL A 148 -40.54 -37.83 -48.15
CA VAL A 148 -39.88 -38.07 -46.86
C VAL A 148 -38.56 -38.76 -47.13
N HIS A 149 -37.48 -38.10 -46.76
CA HIS A 149 -36.13 -38.52 -47.10
C HIS A 149 -35.59 -39.53 -46.10
N PHE A 150 -35.95 -39.37 -44.82
CA PHE A 150 -35.71 -40.41 -43.84
C PHE A 150 -36.76 -40.44 -42.74
N LEU A 151 -36.91 -41.63 -42.15
CA LEU A 151 -37.70 -41.92 -40.95
C LEU A 151 -36.74 -42.48 -39.89
N LYS A 152 -36.69 -41.87 -38.70
CA LYS A 152 -36.07 -42.44 -37.49
C LYS A 152 -37.17 -43.06 -36.63
N VAL A 153 -36.91 -44.27 -36.10
CA VAL A 153 -37.74 -44.92 -35.08
C VAL A 153 -36.86 -45.44 -33.95
N ASP A 154 -37.07 -44.89 -32.76
CA ASP A 154 -36.33 -45.19 -31.55
C ASP A 154 -37.27 -44.84 -30.39
N VAL A 155 -37.97 -45.85 -29.88
CA VAL A 155 -39.08 -45.70 -28.94
C VAL A 155 -38.97 -46.71 -27.79
N GLU A 156 -37.74 -47.07 -27.45
CA GLU A 156 -37.37 -47.88 -26.30
C GLU A 156 -38.18 -49.18 -26.19
N GLY A 157 -38.24 -49.94 -27.29
CA GLY A 157 -38.83 -51.28 -27.38
C GLY A 157 -40.20 -51.37 -28.06
N PHE A 158 -40.76 -50.24 -28.51
CA PHE A 158 -42.05 -50.19 -29.20
C PHE A 158 -41.93 -50.12 -30.74
N GLU A 159 -40.72 -50.33 -31.29
CA GLU A 159 -40.39 -50.09 -32.70
C GLU A 159 -41.27 -50.92 -33.64
N ARG A 160 -41.50 -52.20 -33.30
CA ARG A 160 -42.38 -53.10 -34.08
C ARG A 160 -43.77 -52.51 -34.24
N SER A 161 -44.36 -52.01 -33.16
CA SER A 161 -45.73 -51.49 -33.15
C SER A 161 -45.84 -50.19 -33.94
N VAL A 162 -44.81 -49.33 -33.88
CA VAL A 162 -44.72 -48.14 -34.74
C VAL A 162 -44.68 -48.53 -36.22
N LEU A 163 -43.79 -49.45 -36.61
CA LEU A 163 -43.63 -49.86 -38.00
C LEU A 163 -44.86 -50.59 -38.55
N ALA A 164 -45.55 -51.38 -37.72
CA ALA A 164 -46.80 -52.04 -38.10
C ALA A 164 -47.99 -51.08 -38.25
N GLY A 165 -47.92 -49.87 -37.67
CA GLY A 165 -48.91 -48.80 -37.84
C GLY A 165 -48.72 -47.95 -39.11
N ASN A 166 -47.74 -48.26 -39.96
CA ASN A 166 -47.51 -47.50 -41.20
C ASN A 166 -48.18 -48.16 -42.41
N ASP A 167 -48.48 -47.36 -43.44
CA ASP A 167 -48.85 -47.85 -44.77
C ASP A 167 -47.63 -47.86 -45.69
N TRP A 168 -46.92 -48.98 -45.76
CA TRP A 168 -45.70 -49.08 -46.55
C TRP A 168 -45.91 -49.09 -48.07
N GLN A 169 -47.15 -49.07 -48.57
CA GLN A 169 -47.40 -48.93 -50.00
C GLN A 169 -47.29 -47.46 -50.43
N ASP A 170 -47.89 -46.55 -49.66
CA ASP A 170 -47.96 -45.12 -49.99
C ASP A 170 -47.05 -44.24 -49.12
N ALA A 171 -46.91 -44.55 -47.83
CA ALA A 171 -46.07 -43.81 -46.89
C ALA A 171 -44.63 -44.37 -46.87
N ARG A 172 -43.84 -43.97 -47.89
CA ARG A 172 -42.51 -44.56 -48.19
C ARG A 172 -41.35 -43.57 -48.05
N PRO A 173 -40.69 -43.51 -46.87
CA PRO A 173 -39.41 -42.82 -46.72
C PRO A 173 -38.32 -43.39 -47.64
N TRP A 174 -37.35 -42.58 -48.08
CA TRP A 174 -36.22 -43.13 -48.85
C TRP A 174 -35.29 -43.99 -47.98
N ILE A 175 -35.07 -43.57 -46.74
CA ILE A 175 -34.23 -44.25 -45.75
C ILE A 175 -35.06 -44.46 -44.47
N VAL A 176 -34.97 -45.65 -43.88
CA VAL A 176 -35.52 -45.95 -42.55
C VAL A 176 -34.38 -46.33 -41.63
N LEU A 177 -34.28 -45.64 -40.51
CA LEU A 177 -33.35 -45.88 -39.41
C LEU A 177 -34.15 -46.38 -38.22
N VAL A 178 -33.78 -47.52 -37.66
CA VAL A 178 -34.47 -48.10 -36.49
C VAL A 178 -33.45 -48.53 -35.45
N GLU A 179 -33.67 -48.16 -34.18
CA GLU A 179 -32.90 -48.71 -33.07
C GLU A 179 -33.13 -50.23 -33.00
N ALA A 180 -32.04 -50.99 -32.89
CA ALA A 180 -32.03 -52.43 -33.10
C ALA A 180 -31.54 -53.21 -31.89
N THR A 181 -31.45 -52.59 -30.72
CA THR A 181 -31.00 -53.20 -29.46
C THR A 181 -32.05 -53.09 -28.37
N LEU A 182 -31.97 -53.97 -27.37
CA LEU A 182 -32.72 -53.75 -26.13
C LEU A 182 -32.18 -52.51 -25.40
N PRO A 183 -33.04 -51.77 -24.66
CA PRO A 183 -32.61 -50.57 -23.93
C PRO A 183 -31.38 -50.81 -23.04
N ASN A 184 -30.39 -49.92 -23.14
CA ASN A 184 -29.09 -50.00 -22.45
C ASN A 184 -28.36 -51.35 -22.61
N SER A 185 -28.47 -52.00 -23.77
CA SER A 185 -27.86 -53.30 -24.05
C SER A 185 -27.22 -53.34 -25.44
N GLN A 186 -26.32 -54.30 -25.65
CA GLN A 186 -25.79 -54.65 -26.98
C GLN A 186 -26.51 -55.85 -27.59
N ILE A 187 -27.58 -56.34 -26.94
CA ILE A 187 -28.39 -57.45 -27.43
C ILE A 187 -29.32 -56.92 -28.51
N GLU A 188 -29.12 -57.38 -29.74
CA GLU A 188 -29.95 -56.99 -30.88
C GLU A 188 -31.38 -57.58 -30.76
N ASN A 189 -32.39 -56.81 -31.17
CA ASN A 189 -33.81 -57.21 -31.18
C ASN A 189 -34.47 -57.09 -32.56
N HIS A 190 -33.72 -56.74 -33.62
CA HIS A 190 -34.28 -56.40 -34.93
C HIS A 190 -35.14 -57.49 -35.59
N GLU A 191 -34.92 -58.76 -35.24
CA GLU A 191 -35.69 -59.90 -35.77
C GLU A 191 -37.20 -59.75 -35.57
N VAL A 192 -37.65 -59.00 -34.55
CA VAL A 192 -39.08 -58.82 -34.27
C VAL A 192 -39.78 -57.85 -35.21
N TRP A 193 -39.04 -56.97 -35.90
CA TRP A 193 -39.60 -55.91 -36.73
C TRP A 193 -39.02 -55.83 -38.15
N GLU A 194 -37.79 -56.31 -38.40
CA GLU A 194 -37.13 -56.29 -39.72
C GLU A 194 -37.99 -56.90 -40.84
N PRO A 195 -38.74 -58.02 -40.64
CA PRO A 195 -39.60 -58.59 -41.67
C PRO A 195 -40.64 -57.62 -42.25
N ILE A 196 -41.09 -56.61 -41.49
CA ILE A 196 -42.03 -55.58 -41.95
C ILE A 196 -41.36 -54.74 -43.04
N LEU A 197 -40.13 -54.27 -42.80
CA LEU A 197 -39.39 -53.44 -43.75
C LEU A 197 -38.93 -54.25 -44.97
N THR A 198 -38.38 -55.44 -44.77
CA THR A 198 -37.94 -56.27 -45.89
C THR A 198 -39.11 -56.73 -46.74
N GLY A 199 -40.26 -57.03 -46.13
CA GLY A 199 -41.51 -57.36 -46.84
C GLY A 199 -42.08 -56.17 -47.62
N ALA A 200 -41.80 -54.94 -47.18
CA ALA A 200 -42.14 -53.69 -47.84
C ALA A 200 -41.11 -53.26 -48.92
N GLY A 201 -40.13 -54.09 -49.26
CA GLY A 201 -39.14 -53.77 -50.30
C GLY A 201 -38.05 -52.80 -49.84
N TYR A 202 -37.73 -52.75 -48.55
CA TYR A 202 -36.54 -52.08 -48.05
C TYR A 202 -35.37 -53.04 -47.93
N LYS A 203 -34.17 -52.57 -48.26
CA LYS A 203 -32.92 -53.34 -48.16
C LYS A 203 -32.09 -52.82 -47.00
N HIS A 204 -31.67 -53.71 -46.11
CA HIS A 204 -30.68 -53.38 -45.08
C HIS A 204 -29.36 -52.99 -45.74
N VAL A 205 -28.79 -51.83 -45.35
CA VAL A 205 -27.56 -51.30 -45.96
C VAL A 205 -26.43 -51.07 -44.97
N TYR A 206 -26.72 -50.85 -43.69
CA TYR A 206 -25.71 -50.55 -42.67
C TYR A 206 -26.25 -50.72 -41.25
N ALA A 207 -25.38 -51.11 -40.33
CA ALA A 207 -25.64 -51.15 -38.90
C ALA A 207 -24.46 -50.53 -38.17
N ASP A 208 -24.73 -49.66 -37.19
CA ASP A 208 -23.69 -48.95 -36.41
C ASP A 208 -23.45 -49.56 -35.02
N GLY A 209 -24.11 -50.69 -34.73
CA GLY A 209 -24.08 -51.38 -33.43
C GLY A 209 -25.19 -50.98 -32.46
N LEU A 210 -25.93 -49.92 -32.78
CA LEU A 210 -27.13 -49.45 -32.05
C LEU A 210 -28.34 -49.46 -32.97
N ASN A 211 -28.19 -48.82 -34.14
CA ASN A 211 -29.23 -48.68 -35.15
C ASN A 211 -28.93 -49.48 -36.41
N ARG A 212 -30.00 -49.77 -37.16
CA ARG A 212 -29.95 -50.36 -38.50
C ARG A 212 -30.60 -49.44 -39.52
N PHE A 213 -29.96 -49.32 -40.68
CA PHE A 213 -30.37 -48.47 -41.79
C PHE A 213 -30.87 -49.32 -42.94
N TYR A 214 -32.01 -48.92 -43.49
CA TYR A 214 -32.65 -49.54 -44.63
C TYR A 214 -32.94 -48.52 -45.71
N VAL A 215 -32.76 -48.91 -46.97
CA VAL A 215 -33.02 -48.06 -48.14
C VAL A 215 -34.16 -48.67 -48.95
N ALA A 216 -35.12 -47.85 -49.34
CA ALA A 216 -36.22 -48.26 -50.21
C ALA A 216 -35.66 -48.75 -51.56
N GLU A 217 -36.19 -49.84 -52.11
CA GLU A 217 -35.66 -50.43 -53.35
C GLU A 217 -35.64 -49.46 -54.54
N GLU A 218 -36.63 -48.57 -54.63
CA GLU A 218 -36.72 -47.52 -55.63
C GLU A 218 -35.63 -46.42 -55.49
N ARG A 219 -34.91 -46.38 -54.35
CA ARG A 219 -33.80 -45.45 -54.05
C ARG A 219 -32.47 -46.19 -53.82
N ALA A 220 -32.29 -47.34 -54.47
CA ALA A 220 -31.12 -48.20 -54.30
C ALA A 220 -29.77 -47.49 -54.55
N GLU A 221 -29.75 -46.37 -55.30
CA GLU A 221 -28.55 -45.57 -55.50
C GLU A 221 -27.97 -44.98 -54.20
N LEU A 222 -28.79 -44.80 -53.15
CA LEU A 222 -28.36 -44.27 -51.86
C LEU A 222 -27.54 -45.30 -51.05
N ALA A 223 -27.71 -46.60 -51.31
CA ALA A 223 -27.05 -47.67 -50.57
C ALA A 223 -25.50 -47.57 -50.61
N ALA A 224 -24.94 -46.99 -51.67
CA ALA A 224 -23.49 -46.82 -51.81
C ALA A 224 -22.88 -45.93 -50.71
N ALA A 225 -23.64 -44.96 -50.18
CA ALA A 225 -23.18 -44.08 -49.11
C ALA A 225 -22.96 -44.83 -47.76
N PHE A 226 -23.63 -45.97 -47.59
CA PHE A 226 -23.68 -46.75 -46.37
C PHE A 226 -22.61 -47.85 -46.28
N LYS A 227 -21.72 -47.95 -47.28
CA LYS A 227 -20.70 -49.00 -47.36
C LYS A 227 -19.69 -49.00 -46.19
N TYR A 228 -19.40 -47.84 -45.63
CA TYR A 228 -18.39 -47.67 -44.59
C TYR A 228 -18.93 -46.78 -43.47
N PRO A 229 -18.47 -46.96 -42.22
CA PRO A 229 -18.82 -46.05 -41.13
C PRO A 229 -18.35 -44.60 -41.41
N PRO A 230 -18.85 -43.62 -40.64
CA PRO A 230 -18.31 -42.27 -40.62
C PRO A 230 -16.80 -42.27 -40.43
N ASN A 231 -16.08 -41.46 -41.21
CA ASN A 231 -14.64 -41.42 -41.22
C ASN A 231 -14.11 -40.04 -41.65
N VAL A 232 -12.80 -39.92 -41.80
CA VAL A 232 -12.11 -38.65 -42.09
C VAL A 232 -12.56 -37.97 -43.39
N PHE A 233 -13.20 -38.67 -44.31
CA PHE A 233 -13.69 -38.12 -45.57
C PHE A 233 -15.04 -37.39 -45.45
N ASP A 234 -15.73 -37.47 -44.30
CA ASP A 234 -17.04 -36.83 -44.10
C ASP A 234 -16.97 -35.37 -43.66
N GLY A 235 -15.82 -34.88 -43.22
CA GLY A 235 -15.60 -33.46 -42.94
C GLY A 235 -16.47 -32.86 -41.83
N PHE A 236 -16.98 -33.69 -40.90
CA PHE A 236 -17.80 -33.24 -39.77
C PHE A 236 -16.98 -32.91 -38.51
N ILE A 237 -17.61 -32.18 -37.60
CA ILE A 237 -17.21 -32.04 -36.20
C ILE A 237 -18.41 -32.38 -35.32
N THR A 238 -18.20 -32.66 -34.04
CA THR A 238 -19.29 -32.93 -33.10
C THR A 238 -19.76 -31.63 -32.44
N ALA A 239 -21.03 -31.56 -32.05
CA ALA A 239 -21.59 -30.41 -31.34
C ALA A 239 -20.85 -30.08 -30.03
N PRO A 240 -20.41 -31.06 -29.19
CA PRO A 240 -19.56 -30.77 -28.04
C PRO A 240 -18.22 -30.13 -28.44
N PHE A 241 -17.59 -30.59 -29.52
CA PHE A 241 -16.34 -29.99 -30.02
C PHE A 241 -16.57 -28.56 -30.52
N GLU A 242 -17.64 -28.31 -31.27
CA GLU A 242 -17.98 -26.96 -31.72
C GLU A 242 -18.23 -26.01 -30.53
N ARG A 243 -18.99 -26.45 -29.52
CA ARG A 243 -19.25 -25.68 -28.29
C ARG A 243 -17.95 -25.33 -27.58
N MET A 244 -17.07 -26.31 -27.38
CA MET A 244 -15.75 -26.09 -26.78
C MET A 244 -14.91 -25.10 -27.60
N GLN A 245 -14.93 -25.18 -28.93
CA GLN A 245 -14.20 -24.25 -29.80
C GLN A 245 -14.72 -22.81 -29.69
N ARG A 246 -16.04 -22.64 -29.60
CA ARG A 246 -16.68 -21.33 -29.38
C ARG A 246 -16.34 -20.76 -28.01
N GLU A 247 -16.41 -21.58 -26.96
CA GLU A 247 -16.05 -21.20 -25.60
C GLU A 247 -14.57 -20.81 -25.49
N TYR A 248 -13.68 -21.61 -26.08
CA TYR A 248 -12.24 -21.31 -26.12
C TYR A 248 -11.96 -19.98 -26.82
N SER A 249 -12.62 -19.73 -27.95
CA SER A 249 -12.48 -18.47 -28.69
C SER A 249 -12.98 -17.28 -27.87
N ARG A 250 -14.12 -17.42 -27.17
CA ARG A 250 -14.65 -16.41 -26.26
C ARG A 250 -13.69 -16.11 -25.11
N LEU A 251 -13.21 -17.16 -24.44
CA LEU A 251 -12.27 -17.02 -23.32
C LEU A 251 -10.95 -16.38 -23.75
N THR A 252 -10.49 -16.66 -24.97
CA THR A 252 -9.28 -16.01 -25.54
C THR A 252 -9.51 -14.51 -25.72
N LEU A 253 -10.67 -14.11 -26.28
CA LEU A 253 -11.02 -12.69 -26.43
C LEU A 253 -11.18 -11.98 -25.08
N ASP A 254 -11.78 -12.64 -24.10
CA ASP A 254 -11.91 -12.10 -22.75
C ASP A 254 -10.54 -11.93 -22.10
N LEU A 255 -9.64 -12.89 -22.28
CA LEU A 255 -8.27 -12.83 -21.77
C LEU A 255 -7.50 -11.66 -22.39
N ASP A 256 -7.60 -11.44 -23.70
CA ASP A 256 -6.97 -10.31 -24.38
C ASP A 256 -7.52 -8.97 -23.86
N ALA A 257 -8.84 -8.87 -23.66
CA ALA A 257 -9.47 -7.69 -23.10
C ALA A 257 -8.99 -7.39 -21.67
N MET A 258 -8.80 -8.42 -20.84
CA MET A 258 -8.25 -8.27 -19.49
C MET A 258 -6.79 -7.83 -19.52
N HIS A 259 -5.97 -8.34 -20.45
CA HIS A 259 -4.59 -7.90 -20.62
C HIS A 259 -4.50 -6.42 -20.97
N VAL A 260 -5.33 -5.94 -21.90
CA VAL A 260 -5.40 -4.51 -22.25
C VAL A 260 -5.78 -3.67 -21.02
N ARG A 261 -6.82 -4.09 -20.28
CA ARG A 261 -7.25 -3.38 -19.08
C ARG A 261 -6.17 -3.35 -17.99
N ALA A 262 -5.44 -4.45 -17.80
CA ALA A 262 -4.33 -4.51 -16.85
C ALA A 262 -3.21 -3.54 -17.24
N SER A 263 -2.87 -3.47 -18.54
CA SER A 263 -1.89 -2.50 -19.06
C SER A 263 -2.33 -1.05 -18.82
N ASP A 264 -3.59 -0.72 -19.07
CA ASP A 264 -4.13 0.63 -18.82
C ASP A 264 -4.08 0.99 -17.34
N LEU A 265 -4.44 0.05 -16.45
CA LEU A 265 -4.35 0.27 -15.00
C LEU A 265 -2.90 0.48 -14.55
N LEU A 266 -1.95 -0.30 -15.07
CA LEU A 266 -0.52 -0.09 -14.77
C LEU A 266 -0.05 1.30 -15.23
N GLN A 267 -0.51 1.77 -16.39
CA GLN A 267 -0.20 3.12 -16.87
C GLN A 267 -0.81 4.20 -15.96
N GLN A 268 -2.04 4.00 -15.48
CA GLN A 268 -2.69 4.91 -14.53
C GLN A 268 -1.96 4.95 -13.19
N VAL A 269 -1.56 3.79 -12.65
CA VAL A 269 -0.76 3.73 -11.42
C VAL A 269 0.54 4.50 -11.60
N GLY A 270 1.28 4.28 -12.69
CA GLY A 270 2.52 5.03 -12.96
C GLY A 270 2.31 6.53 -13.14
N ALA A 271 1.15 6.97 -13.64
CA ALA A 271 0.79 8.39 -13.71
C ALA A 271 0.48 8.97 -12.31
N LEU A 272 -0.23 8.22 -11.47
CA LEU A 272 -0.53 8.62 -10.09
C LEU A 272 0.73 8.68 -9.23
N GLU A 273 1.64 7.72 -9.36
CA GLU A 273 2.93 7.70 -8.65
C GLU A 273 3.78 8.93 -9.00
N ARG A 274 3.83 9.31 -10.28
CA ARG A 274 4.51 10.56 -10.71
C ARG A 274 3.86 11.80 -10.10
N SER A 275 2.53 11.89 -10.15
CA SER A 275 1.80 13.01 -9.55
C SER A 275 2.03 13.12 -8.03
N LEU A 276 2.08 11.97 -7.34
CA LEU A 276 2.38 11.90 -5.91
C LEU A 276 3.82 12.33 -5.61
N HIS A 277 4.78 11.90 -6.44
CA HIS A 277 6.17 12.32 -6.31
C HIS A 277 6.33 13.84 -6.48
N ASP A 278 5.78 14.40 -7.55
CA ASP A 278 5.76 15.85 -7.80
C ASP A 278 5.09 16.62 -6.65
N GLY A 279 4.00 16.07 -6.10
CA GLY A 279 3.31 16.63 -4.94
C GLY A 279 4.20 16.66 -3.69
N ASN A 280 4.94 15.58 -3.42
CA ASN A 280 5.87 15.50 -2.30
C ASN A 280 7.05 16.46 -2.47
N GLU A 281 7.59 16.61 -3.68
CA GLU A 281 8.65 17.59 -3.95
C GLU A 281 8.18 19.02 -3.70
N ARG A 282 6.96 19.37 -4.16
CA ARG A 282 6.35 20.68 -3.89
C ARG A 282 6.13 20.91 -2.40
N ALA A 283 5.64 19.91 -1.67
CA ALA A 283 5.44 19.99 -0.23
C ALA A 283 6.76 20.22 0.51
N SER A 284 7.83 19.51 0.13
CA SER A 284 9.16 19.68 0.70
C SER A 284 9.71 21.10 0.43
N SER A 285 9.56 21.60 -0.80
CA SER A 285 9.96 22.97 -1.16
C SER A 285 9.21 24.02 -0.34
N LEU A 286 7.90 23.89 -0.19
CA LEU A 286 7.10 24.78 0.65
C LEU A 286 7.54 24.72 2.12
N GLN A 287 7.85 23.54 2.64
CA GLN A 287 8.33 23.38 4.01
C GLN A 287 9.70 24.04 4.23
N GLN A 288 10.60 23.98 3.24
CA GLN A 288 11.86 24.72 3.27
C GLN A 288 11.65 26.24 3.27
N GLN A 289 10.70 26.73 2.46
CA GLN A 289 10.34 28.16 2.42
C GLN A 289 9.75 28.62 3.76
N ILE A 290 8.86 27.84 4.37
CA ILE A 290 8.30 28.14 5.70
C ILE A 290 9.44 28.23 6.73
N GLY A 291 10.34 27.25 6.78
CA GLY A 291 11.48 27.29 7.71
C GLY A 291 12.44 28.47 7.46
N ALA A 292 12.60 28.92 6.21
CA ALA A 292 13.38 30.13 5.90
C ALA A 292 12.69 31.41 6.38
N LEU A 293 11.36 31.49 6.22
CA LEU A 293 10.55 32.60 6.71
C LEU A 293 10.55 32.64 8.24
N GLU A 294 10.41 31.51 8.93
CA GLU A 294 10.47 31.42 10.40
C GLU A 294 11.82 31.90 10.95
N ARG A 295 12.93 31.51 10.32
CA ARG A 295 14.27 32.01 10.70
C ARG A 295 14.40 33.52 10.50
N SER A 296 13.90 34.04 9.37
CA SER A 296 13.92 35.47 9.09
C SER A 296 13.05 36.24 10.09
N LEU A 297 11.90 35.68 10.46
CA LEU A 297 11.03 36.24 11.48
C LEU A 297 11.71 36.25 12.85
N HIS A 298 12.38 35.17 13.25
CA HIS A 298 13.13 35.09 14.50
C HIS A 298 14.27 36.12 14.55
N GLU A 299 15.00 36.30 13.45
CA GLU A 299 16.06 37.31 13.35
C GLU A 299 15.49 38.74 13.47
N CYS A 300 14.36 39.02 12.81
CA CYS A 300 13.66 40.30 12.98
C CYS A 300 13.24 40.54 14.44
N HIS A 301 12.70 39.54 15.13
CA HIS A 301 12.35 39.66 16.55
C HIS A 301 13.58 39.95 17.41
N ARG A 302 14.68 39.21 17.24
CA ARG A 302 15.94 39.49 17.95
C ARG A 302 16.47 40.89 17.71
N ARG A 303 16.37 41.38 16.48
CA ARG A 303 16.79 42.75 16.13
C ARG A 303 15.91 43.80 16.82
N ILE A 304 14.60 43.55 16.92
CA ILE A 304 13.68 44.41 17.67
C ILE A 304 14.08 44.43 19.15
N GLU A 305 14.26 43.27 19.78
CA GLU A 305 14.66 43.16 21.20
C GLU A 305 16.00 43.88 21.48
N CYS A 306 17.00 43.71 20.61
CA CYS A 306 18.28 44.39 20.75
C CYS A 306 18.15 45.91 20.58
N ALA A 307 17.31 46.36 19.64
CA ALA A 307 17.06 47.78 19.43
C ALA A 307 16.31 48.41 20.62
N GLU A 308 15.33 47.71 21.18
CA GLU A 308 14.62 48.12 22.40
C GLU A 308 15.57 48.24 23.59
N ALA A 309 16.43 47.23 23.82
CA ALA A 309 17.43 47.27 24.89
C ALA A 309 18.43 48.43 24.71
N ALA A 310 18.89 48.68 23.48
CA ALA A 310 19.76 49.82 23.17
C ALA A 310 19.08 51.17 23.43
N LEU A 311 17.78 51.26 23.14
CA LEU A 311 16.99 52.47 23.40
C LEU A 311 16.81 52.72 24.90
N VAL A 312 16.61 51.66 25.70
CA VAL A 312 16.61 51.75 27.17
C VAL A 312 17.94 52.27 27.69
N GLN A 313 19.07 51.68 27.25
CA GLN A 313 20.40 52.14 27.66
C GLN A 313 20.69 53.60 27.23
N ALA A 314 20.21 54.01 26.06
CA ALA A 314 20.36 55.38 25.60
C ALA A 314 19.60 56.36 26.52
N ARG A 315 18.37 56.02 26.93
CA ARG A 315 17.58 56.81 27.88
C ARG A 315 18.25 56.90 29.26
N GLU A 316 18.81 55.81 29.77
CA GLU A 316 19.55 55.80 31.04
C GLU A 316 20.80 56.69 30.96
N ARG A 317 21.54 56.67 29.83
CA ARG A 317 22.69 57.55 29.61
C ARG A 317 22.28 59.02 29.54
N GLU A 318 21.19 59.32 28.86
CA GLU A 318 20.65 60.68 28.79
C GLU A 318 20.27 61.20 30.18
N MET A 319 19.58 60.38 30.98
CA MET A 319 19.24 60.70 32.36
C MET A 319 20.48 60.92 33.23
N ALA A 320 21.48 60.04 33.13
CA ALA A 320 22.74 60.19 33.88
C ALA A 320 23.55 61.43 33.46
N LEU A 321 23.47 61.85 32.19
CA LEU A 321 24.08 63.09 31.72
C LEU A 321 23.32 64.31 32.23
N GLN A 322 21.99 64.27 32.28
CA GLN A 322 21.17 65.32 32.88
C GLN A 322 21.50 65.48 34.36
N ASP A 323 21.57 64.39 35.13
CA ASP A 323 21.96 64.42 36.54
C ASP A 323 23.36 65.04 36.75
N ARG A 324 24.32 64.72 35.87
CA ARG A 324 25.67 65.33 35.90
C ARG A 324 25.64 66.82 35.58
N LEU A 325 24.89 67.23 34.57
CA LEU A 325 24.75 68.65 34.21
C LEU A 325 24.11 69.44 35.36
N ASP A 326 23.13 68.88 36.05
CA ASP A 326 22.50 69.53 37.21
C ASP A 326 23.45 69.57 38.42
N ALA A 327 24.29 68.54 38.61
CA ALA A 327 25.36 68.55 39.60
C ALA A 327 26.45 69.60 39.29
N GLU A 328 26.85 69.76 38.03
CA GLU A 328 27.80 70.81 37.62
C GLU A 328 27.20 72.21 37.78
N ARG A 329 25.93 72.40 37.39
CA ARG A 329 25.21 73.67 37.59
C ARG A 329 25.14 74.07 39.05
N THR A 330 24.85 73.12 39.95
CA THR A 330 24.83 73.37 41.38
C THR A 330 26.23 73.66 41.93
N ALA A 331 27.27 72.96 41.47
CA ALA A 331 28.65 73.24 41.86
C ALA A 331 29.13 74.64 41.39
N LEU A 332 28.86 75.01 40.14
CA LEU A 332 29.14 76.34 39.60
C LEU A 332 28.36 77.43 40.34
N GLY A 333 27.11 77.16 40.73
CA GLY A 333 26.32 78.06 41.58
C GLY A 333 27.02 78.36 42.90
N HIS A 334 27.52 77.32 43.58
CA HIS A 334 28.30 77.50 44.82
C HIS A 334 29.63 78.24 44.59
N GLU A 335 30.32 78.03 43.47
CA GLU A 335 31.59 78.70 43.16
C GLU A 335 31.39 80.20 42.87
N ILE A 336 30.32 80.56 42.16
CA ILE A 336 29.92 81.95 41.94
C ILE A 336 29.64 82.62 43.29
N GLU A 337 28.87 81.97 44.17
CA GLU A 337 28.55 82.51 45.50
C GLU A 337 29.81 82.72 46.36
N GLN A 338 30.77 81.79 46.31
CA GLN A 338 32.08 81.99 46.96
C GLN A 338 32.87 83.16 46.36
N ARG A 339 32.86 83.31 45.04
CA ARG A 339 33.54 84.41 44.35
C ARG A 339 32.94 85.76 44.73
N ASP A 340 31.62 85.85 44.81
CA ASP A 340 30.93 87.08 45.22
C ASP A 340 31.28 87.45 46.67
N GLN A 341 31.38 86.45 47.56
CA GLN A 341 31.86 86.69 48.93
C GLN A 341 33.32 87.20 48.96
N LEU A 342 34.20 86.63 48.14
CA LEU A 342 35.60 87.06 48.04
C LEU A 342 35.73 88.46 47.44
N LEU A 343 34.92 88.79 46.44
CA LEU A 343 34.85 90.15 45.86
C LEU A 343 34.38 91.16 46.90
N GLY A 344 33.34 90.84 47.67
CA GLY A 344 32.91 91.68 48.79
C GLY A 344 34.01 91.92 49.84
N GLN A 345 34.82 90.90 50.15
CA GLN A 345 35.98 91.05 51.04
C GLN A 345 37.10 91.89 50.42
N ALA A 346 37.32 91.79 49.11
CA ALA A 346 38.33 92.57 48.40
C ALA A 346 37.96 94.06 48.32
N GLU A 347 36.69 94.39 48.08
CA GLU A 347 36.18 95.76 48.11
C GLU A 347 36.36 96.41 49.49
N GLN A 348 36.07 95.67 50.56
CA GLN A 348 36.32 96.14 51.93
C GLN A 348 37.80 96.45 52.18
N ARG A 349 38.72 95.63 51.65
CA ARG A 349 40.16 95.86 51.77
C ARG A 349 40.63 97.07 50.96
N ALA A 350 40.08 97.27 49.76
CA ALA A 350 40.42 98.42 48.91
C ALA A 350 40.02 99.75 49.58
N ASN A 351 38.82 99.82 50.15
CA ASN A 351 38.35 100.99 50.88
C ASN A 351 39.22 101.30 52.11
N LEU A 352 39.71 100.27 52.83
CA LEU A 352 40.61 100.45 53.97
C LEU A 352 41.99 100.98 53.56
N ALA A 353 42.51 100.52 52.42
CA ALA A 353 43.80 100.97 51.89
C ALA A 353 43.77 102.43 51.40
N GLU A 354 42.64 102.87 50.83
CA GLU A 354 42.44 104.24 50.38
C GLU A 354 42.42 105.23 51.56
N GLN A 355 41.81 104.85 52.68
CA GLN A 355 41.85 105.64 53.93
C GLN A 355 43.28 105.79 54.48
N GLN A 356 44.12 104.76 54.38
CA GLN A 356 45.52 104.81 54.83
C GLN A 356 46.39 105.70 53.92
N ARG A 357 46.10 105.76 52.61
CA ARG A 357 46.85 106.59 51.66
C ARG A 357 46.66 108.09 51.94
N ASN A 358 45.43 108.50 52.24
CA ASN A 358 45.12 109.91 52.54
C ASN A 358 45.75 110.38 53.87
N ALA A 359 45.97 109.48 54.83
CA ALA A 359 46.66 109.80 56.09
C ALA A 359 48.19 109.98 55.94
N ALA A 360 48.81 109.34 54.95
CA ALA A 360 50.26 109.43 54.70
C ALA A 360 50.67 110.70 53.93
N GLU A 361 49.77 111.27 53.10
CA GLU A 361 50.04 112.51 52.37
C GLU A 361 50.10 113.74 53.31
N GLN A 362 49.33 113.75 54.41
CA GLN A 362 49.37 114.83 55.40
C GLN A 362 50.67 114.87 56.24
N GLN A 363 51.40 113.75 56.37
CA GLN A 363 52.68 113.71 57.11
C GLN A 363 53.90 114.12 56.26
N ARG A 364 53.78 114.11 54.92
CA ARG A 364 54.88 114.45 54.00
C ARG A 364 55.11 115.97 53.89
N ASP A 365 54.06 116.78 54.00
CA ASP A 365 54.15 118.23 53.79
C ASP A 365 54.74 118.99 55.01
N ALA A 366 54.85 118.35 56.18
CA ALA A 366 55.44 118.96 57.39
C ALA A 366 56.98 118.82 57.48
N ILE A 367 57.63 118.00 56.65
CA ILE A 367 59.08 117.68 56.76
C ILE A 367 59.96 118.44 55.74
N VAL A 368 59.37 119.05 54.69
CA VAL A 368 60.12 119.71 53.61
C VAL A 368 60.60 121.13 53.97
N GLN A 369 60.22 121.70 55.12
CA GLN A 369 60.60 123.07 55.53
C GLN A 369 61.69 123.17 56.63
N SER A 370 62.47 122.11 56.92
CA SER A 370 63.52 122.16 57.97
C SER A 370 64.97 122.27 57.46
N PRO A 371 65.83 123.16 58.00
CA PRO A 371 67.15 123.51 57.43
C PRO A 371 68.25 122.44 57.49
N TRP A 372 68.08 121.35 58.23
CA TRP A 372 69.16 120.37 58.49
C TRP A 372 69.38 119.35 57.36
N TRP A 373 68.46 119.25 56.39
CA TRP A 373 68.53 118.25 55.30
C TRP A 373 69.47 118.63 54.15
N ARG A 374 70.00 119.86 54.12
CA ARG A 374 70.96 120.31 53.10
C ARG A 374 72.43 120.07 53.46
N MET A 375 72.75 119.65 54.69
CA MET A 375 74.14 119.60 55.17
C MET A 375 74.85 118.24 55.14
N THR A 376 74.20 117.13 54.73
CA THR A 376 74.83 115.78 54.77
C THR A 376 74.95 115.10 53.40
N GLY A 377 74.70 115.83 52.32
CA GLY A 377 74.81 115.37 50.93
C GLY A 377 76.14 114.73 50.49
N PRO A 378 77.34 115.15 50.95
CA PRO A 378 78.59 114.62 50.37
C PRO A 378 79.03 113.25 50.92
N GLY A 379 78.36 112.69 51.94
CA GLY A 379 78.86 111.53 52.70
C GLY A 379 78.58 110.14 52.11
N ARG A 380 77.73 109.99 51.08
CA ARG A 380 77.39 108.65 50.55
C ARG A 380 78.09 108.25 49.26
N ALA A 381 78.86 109.17 48.65
CA ALA A 381 79.66 108.86 47.46
C ALA A 381 80.94 108.05 47.76
N LEU A 382 81.28 107.87 49.04
CA LEU A 382 82.47 107.11 49.51
C LEU A 382 82.17 105.65 49.88
N LEU A 383 81.18 105.03 49.23
CA LEU A 383 80.97 103.57 49.23
C LEU A 383 80.96 103.00 47.79
N THR A 384 81.84 103.54 46.95
CA THR A 384 82.43 102.78 45.85
C THR A 384 83.81 102.31 46.31
N ARG A 385 84.09 101.00 46.16
CA ARG A 385 85.41 100.33 46.05
C ARG A 385 85.53 99.07 46.90
N ALA A 386 84.80 98.02 46.50
CA ALA A 386 85.22 96.63 46.75
C ALA A 386 84.71 95.70 45.61
N PRO A 387 85.60 95.07 44.83
CA PRO A 387 85.26 94.29 43.63
C PRO A 387 84.88 92.81 43.88
N LYS A 388 84.37 92.18 42.81
CA LYS A 388 83.49 90.99 42.74
C LYS A 388 84.08 89.61 43.10
N SER A 389 85.33 89.48 43.57
CA SER A 389 85.98 88.19 43.85
C SER A 389 85.87 87.71 45.32
N LEU A 390 85.40 88.56 46.24
CA LEU A 390 85.35 88.23 47.68
C LEU A 390 83.96 87.88 48.24
N ARG A 391 82.90 87.89 47.42
CA ARG A 391 81.54 87.47 47.85
C ARG A 391 81.26 85.97 47.66
N ARG A 392 82.21 85.20 47.09
CA ARG A 392 82.01 83.79 46.68
C ARG A 392 82.54 82.73 47.66
N GLN A 393 83.02 83.10 48.86
CA GLN A 393 83.58 82.13 49.81
C GLN A 393 83.11 82.23 51.28
N VAL A 394 82.18 83.13 51.65
CA VAL A 394 81.77 83.29 53.08
C VAL A 394 80.26 83.13 53.34
N ARG A 395 79.53 82.32 52.56
CA ARG A 395 78.37 81.58 53.11
C ARG A 395 77.95 80.43 52.20
N ARG A 396 78.93 79.55 51.96
CA ARG A 396 78.76 78.16 51.50
C ARG A 396 78.47 77.23 52.70
N SER A 397 77.61 77.66 53.60
CA SER A 397 77.28 76.93 54.84
C SER A 397 75.89 77.33 55.37
N ALA A 398 74.86 77.06 54.56
CA ALA A 398 73.48 76.88 55.01
C ALA A 398 72.64 76.15 53.92
N LYS A 399 73.26 75.17 53.24
CA LYS A 399 72.62 74.33 52.20
C LYS A 399 72.79 72.83 52.47
N ALA A 400 73.12 72.46 53.71
CA ALA A 400 73.35 71.08 54.15
C ALA A 400 72.32 70.58 55.18
N ALA A 401 71.28 71.36 55.52
CA ALA A 401 70.40 71.04 56.66
C ALA A 401 68.91 70.86 56.33
N TRP A 402 68.50 70.84 55.05
CA TRP A 402 67.07 70.64 54.72
C TRP A 402 66.80 69.52 53.70
N TRP A 403 67.85 68.91 53.13
CA TRP A 403 67.73 67.81 52.17
C TRP A 403 67.86 66.40 52.81
N VAL A 404 67.53 66.25 54.11
CA VAL A 404 67.76 65.00 54.88
C VAL A 404 66.52 64.46 55.65
N ALA A 405 65.28 64.71 55.20
CA ALA A 405 64.12 63.94 55.70
C ALA A 405 62.96 64.03 54.71
N THR A 406 62.36 63.02 54.08
CA THR A 406 62.36 61.55 54.23
C THR A 406 61.59 60.94 53.02
N PRO A 407 62.08 59.88 52.33
CA PRO A 407 61.38 59.17 51.24
C PRO A 407 60.79 57.79 51.70
N TRP A 408 60.24 56.98 50.76
CA TRP A 408 59.86 55.52 50.79
C TRP A 408 58.33 55.21 50.74
N ARG A 409 57.77 54.21 50.00
CA ARG A 409 58.31 52.94 49.45
C ARG A 409 57.34 52.24 48.43
N ILE A 410 57.86 51.80 47.27
CA ILE A 410 57.30 50.83 46.28
C ILE A 410 57.98 49.42 46.36
N PRO A 411 57.93 48.65 47.46
CA PRO A 411 58.31 47.23 47.38
C PRO A 411 57.32 46.34 48.13
N ALA A 412 56.05 46.50 47.82
CA ALA A 412 55.02 45.55 48.17
C ALA A 412 54.43 44.93 46.90
N ARG A 413 54.94 43.74 46.57
CA ARG A 413 54.18 42.62 45.97
C ARG A 413 54.07 42.50 44.45
N LEU A 414 55.14 42.82 43.73
CA LEU A 414 55.56 42.03 42.56
C LEU A 414 56.29 40.73 42.96
N ARG A 415 55.65 39.90 43.79
CA ARG A 415 56.20 38.58 44.21
C ARG A 415 55.21 37.41 44.05
N PHE A 416 54.21 37.51 43.16
CA PHE A 416 53.28 36.42 42.84
C PHE A 416 53.33 35.95 41.36
N ILE A 417 54.23 36.48 40.53
CA ILE A 417 54.36 36.03 39.13
C ILE A 417 55.03 34.64 38.98
N ARG A 418 55.47 33.93 40.02
CA ARG A 418 56.44 32.84 39.81
C ARG A 418 56.06 31.38 40.07
N GLU A 419 54.80 31.03 40.37
CA GLU A 419 54.51 29.63 40.77
C GLU A 419 53.27 28.94 40.18
N ARG A 420 52.76 29.28 38.98
CA ARG A 420 51.79 28.37 38.32
C ARG A 420 51.77 28.35 36.78
N GLN A 421 52.95 28.46 36.17
CA GLN A 421 53.18 27.97 34.79
C GLN A 421 53.94 26.62 34.78
N ARG A 422 54.06 25.92 35.92
CA ARG A 422 54.81 24.65 36.01
C ARG A 422 53.96 23.38 36.13
N MET A 423 52.65 23.48 35.91
CA MET A 423 51.74 22.32 35.86
C MET A 423 50.93 22.34 34.55
N GLU A 424 51.63 22.54 33.44
CA GLU A 424 51.13 22.29 32.08
C GLU A 424 51.46 20.86 31.60
N ALA A 425 51.67 19.91 32.51
CA ALA A 425 52.19 18.59 32.16
C ALA A 425 51.51 17.45 32.95
N GLN A 426 50.23 17.19 32.62
CA GLN A 426 49.44 15.95 32.81
C GLN A 426 47.99 16.31 32.46
N ALA A 427 47.46 16.08 31.26
CA ALA A 427 47.03 14.75 30.82
C ALA A 427 46.54 13.88 31.99
N GLY A 428 45.22 13.91 32.27
CA GLY A 428 44.57 12.91 33.12
C GLY A 428 43.20 13.35 33.68
N GLY A 429 42.12 12.87 33.06
CA GLY A 429 40.74 12.78 33.61
C GLY A 429 40.00 14.13 33.74
N ASP A 430 38.81 14.35 33.22
CA ASP A 430 37.66 13.44 33.21
C ASP A 430 37.02 13.32 31.83
N GLY A 431 37.06 12.10 31.29
CA GLY A 431 36.03 11.65 30.37
C GLY A 431 34.74 11.45 31.18
N ALA A 432 33.92 12.50 31.31
CA ALA A 432 32.53 12.29 31.62
C ALA A 432 31.89 11.65 30.37
N LYS A 433 31.91 10.32 30.31
CA LYS A 433 31.14 9.55 29.33
C LYS A 433 29.74 10.15 29.24
N PRO A 434 29.18 10.37 28.04
CA PRO A 434 27.75 10.67 27.93
C PRO A 434 27.00 9.59 28.72
N PRO A 435 26.04 9.98 29.57
CA PRO A 435 25.40 9.03 30.46
C PRO A 435 24.66 7.97 29.64
N ALA A 436 24.73 6.72 30.09
CA ALA A 436 24.06 5.59 29.47
C ALA A 436 22.55 5.88 29.30
N LEU A 437 21.99 5.47 28.17
CA LEU A 437 20.56 5.58 27.87
C LEU A 437 19.75 4.86 28.95
N ASN A 438 19.00 5.62 29.77
CA ASN A 438 18.16 5.00 30.80
C ASN A 438 16.85 4.50 30.18
N LEU A 439 16.79 3.22 29.84
CA LEU A 439 15.57 2.59 29.30
C LEU A 439 14.59 2.16 30.41
N TYR A 440 15.05 1.99 31.66
CA TYR A 440 14.29 1.34 32.74
C TYR A 440 14.32 2.14 34.06
N PRO A 441 13.17 2.33 34.73
CA PRO A 441 13.06 3.20 35.91
C PRO A 441 13.86 2.71 37.14
N ASP A 442 14.12 1.40 37.23
CA ASP A 442 14.77 0.73 38.37
C ASP A 442 16.29 0.61 38.25
N ARG A 443 16.87 0.82 37.05
CA ARG A 443 18.33 0.68 36.84
C ARG A 443 19.13 1.93 37.21
N THR A 444 18.52 3.12 37.15
CA THR A 444 19.14 4.38 37.61
C THR A 444 18.08 5.25 38.30
N PRO A 445 17.89 5.13 39.63
CA PRO A 445 16.83 5.82 40.37
C PRO A 445 16.88 7.35 40.27
N ASP A 446 18.08 7.90 40.05
CA ASP A 446 18.32 9.34 40.02
C ASP A 446 17.94 10.01 38.69
N ARG A 447 17.44 9.25 37.68
CA ARG A 447 17.10 9.78 36.35
C ARG A 447 15.85 9.13 35.76
N PRO A 448 14.91 9.93 35.19
CA PRO A 448 13.74 9.38 34.52
C PRO A 448 14.15 8.58 33.27
N PRO A 449 13.42 7.52 32.91
CA PRO A 449 13.69 6.75 31.71
C PRO A 449 13.33 7.56 30.45
N VAL A 450 14.09 7.36 29.37
CA VAL A 450 13.91 8.06 28.08
C VAL A 450 13.61 7.03 27.00
N PRO A 451 12.47 7.14 26.27
CA PRO A 451 11.39 8.11 26.45
C PRO A 451 10.55 7.78 27.70
N PRO A 452 9.68 8.69 28.21
CA PRO A 452 8.81 8.40 29.36
C PRO A 452 8.02 7.09 29.18
N ILE A 453 7.77 6.36 30.26
CA ILE A 453 7.00 5.10 30.20
C ILE A 453 5.53 5.46 29.99
N GLU A 454 4.98 5.05 28.85
CA GLU A 454 3.56 5.16 28.54
C GLU A 454 2.75 4.06 29.24
N ALA A 455 1.44 4.29 29.40
CA ALA A 455 0.52 3.28 29.93
C ALA A 455 0.47 2.06 28.99
N LEU A 456 0.29 0.86 29.56
CA LEU A 456 0.18 -0.37 28.78
C LEU A 456 -1.07 -0.29 27.85
N PRO A 457 -0.91 -0.39 26.51
CA PRO A 457 -2.04 -0.34 25.58
C PRO A 457 -3.01 -1.50 25.84
N ARG A 458 -4.32 -1.24 25.91
CA ARG A 458 -5.34 -2.29 26.10
C ARG A 458 -5.92 -2.79 24.77
N ASP A 459 -6.05 -1.90 23.79
CA ASP A 459 -6.63 -2.19 22.47
C ASP A 459 -5.52 -2.30 21.41
N VAL A 460 -4.79 -3.42 21.43
CA VAL A 460 -3.75 -3.69 20.42
C VAL A 460 -4.40 -4.14 19.11
N THR A 461 -4.39 -3.26 18.11
CA THR A 461 -5.05 -3.47 16.81
C THR A 461 -4.10 -3.55 15.62
N ASP A 462 -2.84 -3.12 15.79
CA ASP A 462 -1.83 -3.11 14.74
C ASP A 462 -0.44 -3.53 15.26
N ARG A 463 0.52 -3.67 14.33
CA ARG A 463 1.87 -4.14 14.64
C ARG A 463 2.68 -3.14 15.50
N PRO A 464 2.69 -1.83 15.23
CA PRO A 464 3.32 -0.85 16.13
C PRO A 464 2.74 -0.85 17.55
N LEU A 465 1.43 -0.98 17.73
CA LEU A 465 0.80 -1.09 19.04
C LEU A 465 1.16 -2.40 19.74
N ALA A 466 1.30 -3.50 19.01
CA ALA A 466 1.78 -4.76 19.56
C ALA A 466 3.24 -4.66 20.02
N ALA A 467 4.09 -3.97 19.25
CA ALA A 467 5.47 -3.67 19.65
C ALA A 467 5.51 -2.78 20.90
N ARG A 468 4.70 -1.72 20.90
CA ARG A 468 4.55 -0.79 22.02
C ARG A 468 4.06 -1.48 23.29
N TRP A 469 3.16 -2.47 23.16
CA TRP A 469 2.71 -3.28 24.30
C TRP A 469 3.86 -4.04 24.95
N CYS A 470 4.71 -4.72 24.17
CA CYS A 470 5.87 -5.44 24.70
C CYS A 470 6.86 -4.49 25.39
N ILE A 471 7.15 -3.35 24.74
CA ILE A 471 8.04 -2.30 25.25
C ILE A 471 7.50 -1.78 26.60
N CYS A 472 6.22 -1.40 26.67
CA CYS A 472 5.62 -0.89 27.89
C CYS A 472 5.59 -1.95 29.00
N LEU A 473 5.26 -3.20 28.68
CA LEU A 473 5.27 -4.31 29.66
C LEU A 473 6.66 -4.51 30.27
N LEU A 474 7.69 -4.66 29.43
CA LEU A 474 9.06 -4.91 29.88
C LEU A 474 9.66 -3.72 30.62
N ARG A 475 9.22 -2.49 30.33
CA ARG A 475 9.70 -1.27 31.01
C ARG A 475 8.95 -0.99 32.32
N SER A 476 7.67 -1.36 32.41
CA SER A 476 6.83 -1.10 33.59
C SER A 476 6.83 -2.24 34.62
N GLN A 477 7.19 -3.47 34.25
CA GLN A 477 7.16 -4.65 35.12
C GLN A 477 8.56 -5.26 35.31
N PRO A 478 9.33 -4.83 36.32
CA PRO A 478 10.68 -5.37 36.60
C PRO A 478 10.71 -6.89 36.79
N GLU A 479 9.69 -7.45 37.44
CA GLU A 479 9.54 -8.89 37.69
C GLU A 479 9.49 -9.70 36.38
N ILE A 480 8.79 -9.19 35.36
CA ILE A 480 8.64 -9.86 34.07
C ILE A 480 9.96 -9.79 33.29
N ARG A 481 10.63 -8.64 33.32
CA ARG A 481 11.96 -8.49 32.71
C ARG A 481 13.03 -9.33 33.40
N ALA A 482 12.93 -9.55 34.71
CA ALA A 482 13.83 -10.45 35.44
C ALA A 482 13.58 -11.93 35.09
N ARG A 483 12.30 -12.30 34.87
CA ARG A 483 11.91 -13.64 34.41
C ARG A 483 12.33 -13.91 32.96
N PHE A 484 12.29 -12.89 32.10
CA PHE A 484 12.59 -12.97 30.67
C PHE A 484 13.68 -11.95 30.28
N PRO A 485 14.96 -12.23 30.58
CA PRO A 485 16.06 -11.30 30.34
C PRO A 485 16.40 -11.09 28.85
N ARG A 486 15.90 -11.94 27.94
CA ARG A 486 16.11 -11.86 26.49
C ARG A 486 14.78 -11.82 25.73
N ALA A 487 13.78 -11.17 26.33
CA ALA A 487 12.41 -11.14 25.85
C ALA A 487 12.24 -10.57 24.43
N LEU A 488 13.12 -9.69 23.94
CA LEU A 488 13.05 -9.15 22.57
C LEU A 488 14.19 -9.62 21.66
N SER A 489 15.32 -10.01 22.24
CA SER A 489 16.51 -10.45 21.49
C SER A 489 16.48 -11.94 21.15
N GLN A 490 15.94 -12.79 22.03
CA GLN A 490 15.78 -14.23 21.81
C GLN A 490 14.45 -14.76 22.39
N PRO A 491 13.30 -14.21 21.95
CA PRO A 491 11.99 -14.41 22.60
C PRO A 491 11.53 -15.88 22.66
N GLU A 492 11.94 -16.72 21.71
CA GLU A 492 11.66 -18.16 21.70
C GLU A 492 12.53 -18.92 22.71
N ALA A 493 13.84 -18.67 22.72
CA ALA A 493 14.78 -19.34 23.64
C ALA A 493 14.58 -18.90 25.10
N ASP A 494 14.14 -17.65 25.31
CA ASP A 494 13.82 -17.09 26.62
C ASP A 494 12.45 -17.57 27.15
N GLY A 495 11.66 -18.26 26.33
CA GLY A 495 10.33 -18.75 26.69
C GLY A 495 9.25 -17.66 26.76
N PHE A 496 9.56 -16.42 26.37
CA PHE A 496 8.64 -15.28 26.43
C PHE A 496 7.44 -15.46 25.49
N ILE A 497 7.63 -16.03 24.29
CA ILE A 497 6.53 -16.32 23.36
C ILE A 497 5.55 -17.33 23.94
N ALA A 498 6.07 -18.43 24.52
CA ALA A 498 5.23 -19.44 25.16
C ALA A 498 4.43 -18.84 26.32
N TRP A 499 5.08 -17.98 27.13
CA TRP A 499 4.42 -17.27 28.22
C TRP A 499 3.35 -16.26 27.76
N VAL A 500 3.55 -15.57 26.64
CA VAL A 500 2.54 -14.68 26.02
C VAL A 500 1.33 -15.48 25.53
N ARG A 501 1.55 -16.68 24.98
CA ARG A 501 0.49 -17.60 24.52
C ARG A 501 -0.32 -18.21 25.65
N GLU A 502 0.34 -18.62 26.74
CA GLU A 502 -0.28 -19.45 27.79
C GLU A 502 -0.79 -18.67 29.00
N GLU A 503 -0.02 -17.72 29.54
CA GLU A 503 -0.20 -17.26 30.93
C GLU A 503 -0.59 -15.77 31.07
N SER A 504 -0.31 -14.92 30.09
CA SER A 504 -0.22 -13.47 30.33
C SER A 504 -1.17 -12.57 29.54
N GLY A 505 -1.55 -12.94 28.30
CA GLY A 505 -2.46 -12.08 27.53
C GLY A 505 -3.80 -11.86 28.23
N GLN A 506 -4.35 -12.87 28.93
CA GLN A 506 -5.59 -12.69 29.70
C GLN A 506 -5.41 -11.80 30.94
N ARG A 507 -4.30 -11.92 31.67
CA ARG A 507 -4.04 -11.16 32.90
C ARG A 507 -3.80 -9.66 32.64
N PHE A 508 -3.28 -9.32 31.46
CA PHE A 508 -3.02 -7.94 31.04
C PHE A 508 -4.03 -7.40 30.01
N GLY A 509 -5.18 -8.09 29.84
CA GLY A 509 -6.32 -7.59 29.07
C GLY A 509 -6.20 -7.68 27.55
N LEU A 510 -5.27 -8.47 27.02
CA LEU A 510 -5.16 -8.73 25.59
C LEU A 510 -6.24 -9.73 25.12
N SER A 511 -6.94 -9.35 24.06
CA SER A 511 -7.81 -10.25 23.31
C SER A 511 -7.00 -11.31 22.55
N GLU A 512 -7.66 -12.38 22.09
CA GLU A 512 -7.00 -13.44 21.30
C GLU A 512 -6.36 -12.92 19.98
N PRO A 513 -7.00 -12.00 19.22
CA PRO A 513 -6.35 -11.37 18.07
C PRO A 513 -5.12 -10.55 18.45
N ALA A 514 -5.18 -9.82 19.56
CA ALA A 514 -4.07 -9.01 20.05
C ALA A 514 -2.88 -9.88 20.47
N ARG A 515 -3.12 -11.02 21.12
CA ARG A 515 -2.07 -12.01 21.44
C ARG A 515 -1.36 -12.51 20.19
N SER A 516 -2.13 -12.81 19.14
CA SER A 516 -1.58 -13.31 17.87
C SER A 516 -0.69 -12.27 17.19
N LEU A 517 -1.09 -10.99 17.22
CA LEU A 517 -0.28 -9.88 16.72
C LEU A 517 1.02 -9.69 17.52
N VAL A 518 0.96 -9.76 18.85
CA VAL A 518 2.14 -9.67 19.72
C VAL A 518 3.12 -10.81 19.45
N VAL A 519 2.62 -12.05 19.32
CA VAL A 519 3.45 -13.21 18.97
C VAL A 519 4.10 -13.03 17.60
N SER A 520 3.36 -12.54 16.60
CA SER A 520 3.91 -12.26 15.26
C SER A 520 5.04 -11.22 15.32
N VAL A 521 4.88 -10.14 16.08
CA VAL A 521 5.92 -9.11 16.25
C VAL A 521 7.13 -9.61 17.05
N LEU A 522 6.98 -10.61 17.92
CA LEU A 522 8.11 -11.22 18.63
C LEU A 522 8.87 -12.25 17.76
N GLN A 523 8.17 -12.92 16.84
CA GLN A 523 8.81 -13.85 15.89
C GLN A 523 9.56 -13.13 14.77
N GLU A 524 9.15 -11.90 14.46
CA GLU A 524 9.81 -11.03 13.50
C GLU A 524 10.74 -10.05 14.25
N ASP A 525 12.01 -9.87 13.85
CA ASP A 525 12.89 -8.90 14.51
C ASP A 525 12.43 -7.46 14.20
N PHE A 526 11.49 -6.94 15.00
CA PHE A 526 10.85 -5.63 14.77
C PHE A 526 11.85 -4.47 14.78
N GLY A 527 12.96 -4.59 15.50
CA GLY A 527 14.05 -3.61 15.52
C GLY A 527 15.01 -3.70 14.33
N ASN A 528 14.89 -4.73 13.48
CA ASN A 528 15.86 -5.01 12.42
C ASN A 528 15.94 -3.88 11.38
N ARG A 529 14.81 -3.23 11.05
CA ARG A 529 14.82 -2.09 10.11
C ARG A 529 15.64 -0.91 10.64
N ALA A 530 15.50 -0.60 11.93
CA ALA A 530 16.31 0.43 12.57
C ALA A 530 17.79 0.02 12.63
N ARG A 531 18.08 -1.27 12.89
CA ARG A 531 19.44 -1.81 12.90
C ARG A 531 20.10 -1.69 11.53
N GLN A 532 19.41 -2.13 10.48
CA GLN A 532 19.88 -2.11 9.11
C GLN A 532 20.10 -0.67 8.61
N TYR A 533 19.19 0.25 8.97
CA TYR A 533 19.34 1.66 8.63
C TYR A 533 20.63 2.29 9.21
N PHE A 534 21.02 1.90 10.43
CA PHE A 534 22.32 2.32 10.98
C PHE A 534 23.50 1.63 10.29
N VAL A 535 23.42 0.32 10.04
CA VAL A 535 24.50 -0.45 9.41
C VAL A 535 24.79 0.03 7.99
N ASP A 536 23.78 0.40 7.22
CA ASP A 536 23.91 0.82 5.82
C ASP A 536 24.40 2.26 5.63
N ARG A 537 24.54 3.03 6.72
CA ARG A 537 24.92 4.44 6.70
C ARG A 537 26.37 4.66 7.18
N PRO A 538 27.37 4.61 6.27
CA PRO A 538 28.77 4.78 6.66
C PRO A 538 29.08 6.17 7.22
N ASP A 539 28.35 7.20 6.80
CA ASP A 539 28.40 8.56 7.35
C ASP A 539 27.96 8.60 8.83
N VAL A 540 26.87 7.92 9.15
CA VAL A 540 26.34 7.84 10.52
C VAL A 540 27.22 6.94 11.39
N ARG A 541 27.74 5.84 10.85
CA ARG A 541 28.69 4.96 11.57
C ARG A 541 30.03 5.65 11.86
N GLN A 542 30.49 6.54 10.99
CA GLN A 542 31.68 7.36 11.26
C GLN A 542 31.45 8.36 12.40
N LEU A 543 30.24 8.93 12.50
CA LEU A 543 29.88 9.85 13.57
C LEU A 543 29.56 9.12 14.89
N HIS A 544 29.01 7.91 14.83
CA HIS A 544 28.65 7.09 15.99
C HIS A 544 29.27 5.68 15.93
N PRO A 545 30.61 5.54 15.98
CA PRO A 545 31.30 4.26 15.81
C PRO A 545 31.01 3.23 16.90
N HIS A 546 30.52 3.69 18.06
CA HIS A 546 30.14 2.86 19.20
C HIS A 546 28.63 2.86 19.47
N GLY A 547 27.82 3.27 18.48
CA GLY A 547 26.40 3.56 18.65
C GLY A 547 25.54 2.38 19.14
N LEU A 548 25.89 1.14 18.80
CA LEU A 548 25.21 -0.06 19.33
C LEU A 548 25.92 -0.69 20.55
N SER A 549 26.92 -0.02 21.12
CA SER A 549 27.54 -0.44 22.37
C SER A 549 26.94 0.30 23.57
N PRO A 550 26.98 -0.27 24.80
CA PRO A 550 26.48 0.41 26.00
C PRO A 550 27.08 1.82 26.24
N ALA A 551 28.26 2.10 25.69
CA ALA A 551 28.93 3.40 25.81
C ALA A 551 28.44 4.46 24.81
N GLY A 552 27.82 4.07 23.69
CA GLY A 552 27.40 4.99 22.61
C GLY A 552 25.91 4.98 22.27
N GLN A 553 25.12 4.10 22.90
CA GLN A 553 23.67 3.98 22.66
C GLN A 553 22.90 5.27 22.90
N GLY A 554 23.29 6.08 23.91
CA GLY A 554 22.60 7.34 24.20
C GLY A 554 22.72 8.37 23.08
N GLU A 555 23.90 8.50 22.48
CA GLU A 555 24.14 9.43 21.37
C GLU A 555 23.44 8.97 20.10
N LEU A 556 23.52 7.67 19.77
CA LEU A 556 22.86 7.13 18.59
C LEU A 556 21.33 7.18 18.73
N TYR A 557 20.78 6.91 19.91
CA TYR A 557 19.33 7.04 20.16
C TYR A 557 18.84 8.48 19.96
N ASN A 558 19.56 9.46 20.49
CA ASN A 558 19.23 10.88 20.29
C ASN A 558 19.31 11.27 18.82
N TRP A 559 20.31 10.76 18.10
CA TRP A 559 20.42 10.96 16.65
C TRP A 559 19.25 10.34 15.90
N PHE A 560 18.83 9.12 16.25
CA PHE A 560 17.63 8.50 15.67
C PHE A 560 16.39 9.37 15.92
N MET A 561 16.17 9.81 17.16
CA MET A 561 14.98 10.60 17.49
C MET A 561 14.97 12.00 16.86
N GLN A 562 16.13 12.59 16.59
CA GLN A 562 16.22 13.92 15.96
C GLN A 562 16.24 13.86 14.43
N PHE A 563 16.88 12.84 13.85
CA PHE A 563 17.17 12.77 12.41
C PHE A 563 16.84 11.41 11.81
N GLY A 564 17.23 10.31 12.44
CA GLY A 564 17.11 8.97 11.85
C GLY A 564 15.67 8.47 11.63
N CYS A 565 14.73 8.81 12.51
CA CYS A 565 13.32 8.41 12.39
C CYS A 565 12.64 9.10 11.19
N SER A 566 12.89 10.41 11.01
CA SER A 566 12.30 11.19 9.93
C SER A 566 12.95 10.88 8.58
N GLU A 567 14.27 10.71 8.55
CA GLU A 567 15.02 10.40 7.33
C GLU A 567 14.82 8.94 6.89
N GLY A 568 14.83 7.99 7.83
CA GLY A 568 14.69 6.56 7.56
C GLY A 568 13.26 6.04 7.50
N ARG A 569 12.27 6.90 7.74
CA ARG A 569 10.84 6.51 7.91
C ARG A 569 10.70 5.33 8.88
N LEU A 570 11.38 5.43 10.02
CA LEU A 570 11.34 4.44 11.10
C LEU A 570 10.37 4.92 12.18
N SER A 571 9.62 3.99 12.77
CA SER A 571 8.77 4.29 13.91
C SER A 571 9.61 4.42 15.18
N ALA A 572 9.12 5.19 16.16
CA ALA A 572 9.78 5.32 17.46
C ALA A 572 9.88 3.97 18.19
N GLU A 573 8.91 3.08 17.97
CA GLU A 573 8.90 1.70 18.48
C GLU A 573 10.00 0.86 17.84
N GLU A 574 10.24 0.96 16.53
CA GLU A 574 11.31 0.21 15.86
C GLU A 574 12.69 0.58 16.43
N VAL A 575 12.90 1.88 16.67
CA VAL A 575 14.13 2.39 17.29
C VAL A 575 14.22 1.94 18.76
N LEU A 576 13.17 2.13 19.56
CA LEU A 576 13.19 1.77 20.98
C LEU A 576 13.32 0.25 21.19
N TRP A 577 12.70 -0.55 20.33
CA TRP A 577 12.83 -2.01 20.30
C TRP A 577 14.28 -2.43 20.08
N LEU A 578 14.97 -1.82 19.10
CA LEU A 578 16.39 -2.05 18.86
C LEU A 578 17.23 -1.77 20.11
N PHE A 579 17.06 -0.62 20.75
CA PHE A 579 17.86 -0.27 21.93
C PHE A 579 17.59 -1.19 23.13
N ILE A 580 16.36 -1.70 23.28
CA ILE A 580 16.06 -2.74 24.27
C ILE A 580 16.77 -4.04 23.93
N GLN A 581 16.69 -4.53 22.69
CA GLN A 581 17.38 -5.75 22.25
C GLN A 581 18.89 -5.69 22.48
N VAL A 582 19.51 -4.55 22.15
CA VAL A 582 20.94 -4.35 22.35
C VAL A 582 21.29 -4.28 23.85
N SER A 583 20.36 -3.83 24.70
CA SER A 583 20.54 -3.85 26.16
C SER A 583 20.38 -5.25 26.80
N GLU A 584 19.64 -6.15 26.16
CA GLU A 584 19.46 -7.56 26.59
C GLU A 584 20.67 -8.42 26.22
N ALA A 585 21.33 -8.13 25.10
CA ALA A 585 22.48 -8.88 24.58
C ALA A 585 23.61 -7.96 24.07
N PRO A 586 24.36 -7.28 24.97
CA PRO A 586 25.37 -6.29 24.59
C PRO A 586 26.56 -6.85 23.78
N GLU A 587 26.73 -8.17 23.71
CA GLU A 587 27.83 -8.84 23.00
C GLU A 587 27.58 -9.02 21.47
N GLN A 588 26.36 -8.82 20.97
CA GLN A 588 26.02 -9.02 19.55
C GLN A 588 26.00 -7.72 18.71
N GLY A 589 26.20 -6.55 19.32
CA GLY A 589 26.09 -5.22 18.67
C GLY A 589 27.33 -4.73 17.90
N GLY A 590 28.42 -5.51 17.85
CA GLY A 590 29.62 -5.23 17.05
C GLY A 590 29.71 -6.19 15.88
N GLY A 591 29.18 -5.82 14.73
CA GLY A 591 29.19 -6.66 13.54
C GLY A 591 30.60 -6.96 13.02
N GLN A 592 30.80 -8.23 12.64
CA GLN A 592 31.73 -8.64 11.59
C GLN A 592 31.38 -7.97 10.26
#